data_AF-A0A7S1BLG2-F1
#
_entry.id   AF-A0A7S1BLG2-F1
#
_cell.length_a   1.000
_cell.length_b   1.000
_cell.length_c   1.000
_cell.angle_alpha   90.00
_cell.angle_beta   90.00
_cell.angle_gamma   90.00
#
_symmetry.space_group_name_H-M   'P 1'
#
loop_
_entity.id
_entity.type
_entity.pdbx_description
1 polymer ?
#
loop_
_entity_poly.entity_id
_entity_poly.type
_entity_poly.pdbx_seq_one_letter_code
_entity_poly.pdbx_strand_id
1 'polypeptide(L)'
;SSQFFTCSTILAGIPLSSSHSLLERITFWASVSLLLHYQQEQRTCRNFKFSSFRLYNSSLTMVFRRSVAVVGVGKMGSNIARCLIESPICSEVCGVYDTNNAIVRELYEEAKAAGKAKSNGFPTSLKDAVAEADCVVVSLSGEDVCHSVCFGGGESDLISVLEPGTCVIMATTVKSSWARSASERFHEVGIRYVDCPVSGGPIRAKSGKLTVMMSGCDDSLEAAMPVVKAMGEDIHVITGGSGMASTVKVRTNISITMHNIL
;
A
#
# COMPACT_ATOMS: atom_id res chain seq x y z
N SER A 1 -35.82 29.98 -24.96
CA SER A 1 -34.78 30.62 -24.14
C SER A 1 -33.81 29.54 -23.71
N SER A 2 -32.51 29.53 -23.96
CA SER A 2 -31.58 30.36 -24.74
C SER A 2 -30.23 29.65 -24.58
N GLN A 3 -29.46 29.52 -25.68
CA GLN A 3 -28.02 29.23 -25.75
C GLN A 3 -27.55 27.77 -25.49
N PHE A 4 -27.56 26.97 -26.56
CA PHE A 4 -26.58 25.90 -26.76
C PHE A 4 -25.23 26.55 -27.11
N PHE A 5 -24.28 26.55 -26.17
CA PHE A 5 -22.88 26.82 -26.50
C PHE A 5 -22.29 25.57 -27.14
N THR A 6 -22.00 25.67 -28.43
CA THR A 6 -21.29 24.68 -29.23
C THR A 6 -19.88 24.44 -28.67
N CYS A 7 -19.66 23.27 -28.08
CA CYS A 7 -18.34 22.80 -27.63
C CYS A 7 -17.51 22.22 -28.80
N SER A 8 -17.58 22.82 -29.98
CA SER A 8 -16.84 22.40 -31.18
C SER A 8 -15.63 23.30 -31.49
N THR A 9 -15.35 24.33 -30.66
CA THR A 9 -14.36 25.37 -31.00
C THR A 9 -13.07 25.31 -30.16
N ILE A 10 -12.96 24.50 -29.11
CA ILE A 10 -11.78 24.55 -28.20
C ILE A 10 -10.67 23.53 -28.56
N LEU A 11 -10.91 22.56 -29.45
CA LEU A 11 -9.89 21.55 -29.82
C LEU A 11 -9.23 21.76 -31.19
N ALA A 12 -9.48 22.87 -31.88
CA ALA A 12 -8.86 23.19 -33.17
C ALA A 12 -7.43 23.77 -33.06
N GLY A 13 -6.80 23.73 -31.88
CA GLY A 13 -5.57 24.47 -31.58
C GLY A 13 -4.29 23.66 -31.35
N ILE A 14 -4.28 22.33 -31.54
CA ILE A 14 -3.05 21.54 -31.39
C ILE A 14 -2.50 21.21 -32.78
N PRO A 15 -1.40 21.83 -33.23
CA PRO A 15 -0.78 21.48 -34.50
C PRO A 15 -0.10 20.11 -34.36
N LEU A 16 -0.76 19.06 -34.87
CA LEU A 16 -0.11 17.78 -35.14
C LEU A 16 0.89 17.98 -36.29
N SER A 17 2.18 17.93 -35.97
CA SER A 17 3.27 17.99 -36.96
C SER A 17 3.05 16.92 -38.05
N SER A 18 3.49 17.24 -39.26
CA SER A 18 3.22 16.48 -40.50
C SER A 18 4.01 15.18 -40.64
N SER A 19 4.52 14.59 -39.55
CA SER A 19 5.38 13.39 -39.57
C SER A 19 4.73 12.11 -39.03
N HIS A 20 3.44 12.13 -38.64
CA HIS A 20 2.75 10.96 -38.07
C HIS A 20 1.86 10.24 -39.08
N SER A 21 1.96 8.90 -39.10
CA SER A 21 1.21 8.05 -40.02
C SER A 21 -0.30 8.08 -39.71
N LEU A 22 -1.13 7.86 -40.74
CA LEU A 22 -2.60 7.90 -40.65
C LEU A 22 -3.18 6.97 -39.55
N LEU A 23 -2.49 5.86 -39.26
CA LEU A 23 -2.86 4.91 -38.20
C LEU A 23 -2.71 5.50 -36.78
N GLU A 24 -1.68 6.29 -36.52
CA GLU A 24 -1.46 6.93 -35.20
C GLU A 24 -2.51 8.00 -34.89
N ARG A 25 -2.99 8.69 -35.94
CA ARG A 25 -4.07 9.67 -35.80
C ARG A 25 -5.41 8.98 -35.48
N ILE A 26 -5.69 7.85 -36.12
CA ILE A 26 -6.92 7.08 -35.88
C ILE A 26 -6.92 6.47 -34.47
N THR A 27 -5.81 5.91 -33.99
CA THR A 27 -5.71 5.36 -32.64
C THR A 27 -5.82 6.43 -31.56
N PHE A 28 -5.26 7.62 -31.79
CA PHE A 28 -5.40 8.75 -30.87
C PHE A 28 -6.87 9.21 -30.75
N TRP A 29 -7.56 9.42 -31.88
CA TRP A 29 -8.98 9.82 -31.86
C TRP A 29 -9.92 8.72 -31.34
N ALA A 30 -9.61 7.45 -31.57
CA ALA A 30 -10.34 6.33 -30.99
C ALA A 30 -10.17 6.29 -29.45
N SER A 31 -8.97 6.55 -28.95
CA SER A 31 -8.67 6.58 -27.51
C SER A 31 -9.34 7.75 -26.79
N VAL A 32 -9.34 8.95 -27.41
CA VAL A 32 -10.03 10.14 -26.87
C VAL A 32 -11.55 9.91 -26.89
N SER A 33 -12.10 9.28 -27.93
CA SER A 33 -13.53 8.94 -27.98
C SER A 33 -13.93 7.91 -26.92
N LEU A 34 -13.07 6.93 -26.64
CA LEU A 34 -13.29 5.93 -25.59
C LEU A 34 -13.25 6.55 -24.17
N LEU A 35 -12.31 7.48 -23.94
CA LEU A 35 -12.20 8.24 -22.68
C LEU A 35 -13.40 9.15 -22.45
N LEU A 36 -13.91 9.79 -23.51
CA LEU A 36 -15.13 10.61 -23.44
C LEU A 36 -16.38 9.75 -23.19
N HIS A 37 -16.49 8.56 -23.81
CA HIS A 37 -17.57 7.61 -23.50
C HIS A 37 -17.51 7.09 -22.06
N TYR A 38 -16.31 6.76 -21.56
CA TYR A 38 -16.12 6.29 -20.19
C TYR A 38 -16.47 7.34 -19.13
N GLN A 39 -16.11 8.61 -19.36
CA GLN A 39 -16.49 9.73 -18.49
C GLN A 39 -18.01 9.98 -18.49
N GLN A 40 -18.71 9.64 -19.58
CA GLN A 40 -20.15 9.82 -19.72
C GLN A 40 -20.94 8.68 -19.04
N GLU A 41 -20.46 7.43 -19.09
CA GLU A 41 -21.07 6.28 -18.39
C GLU A 41 -20.91 6.32 -16.86
N GLN A 42 -19.80 6.87 -16.35
CA GLN A 42 -19.57 7.03 -14.90
C GLN A 42 -20.59 7.96 -14.23
N ARG A 43 -21.25 8.85 -14.99
CA ARG A 43 -22.29 9.77 -14.46
C ARG A 43 -23.70 9.19 -14.44
N THR A 44 -23.97 8.01 -15.04
CA THR A 44 -25.36 7.56 -15.29
C THR A 44 -25.74 6.14 -14.85
N CYS A 45 -24.86 5.27 -14.36
CA CYS A 45 -25.24 3.87 -14.14
C CYS A 45 -25.41 3.48 -12.67
N ARG A 46 -26.59 3.78 -12.12
CA ARG A 46 -27.24 2.98 -11.06
C ARG A 46 -28.05 1.88 -11.77
N ASN A 47 -27.75 0.62 -11.47
CA ASN A 47 -28.45 -0.60 -11.92
C ASN A 47 -28.27 -1.01 -13.40
N PHE A 48 -27.36 -1.94 -13.69
CA PHE A 48 -27.60 -2.92 -14.76
C PHE A 48 -26.88 -4.25 -14.53
N LYS A 49 -27.62 -5.35 -14.73
CA LYS A 49 -27.16 -6.75 -14.61
C LYS A 49 -26.19 -7.09 -15.76
N PHE A 50 -25.05 -7.67 -15.42
CA PHE A 50 -24.06 -8.14 -16.38
C PHE A 50 -24.44 -9.53 -16.92
N SER A 51 -24.78 -9.63 -18.21
CA SER A 51 -24.70 -10.88 -18.96
C SER A 51 -23.51 -10.83 -19.90
N SER A 52 -22.48 -11.62 -19.57
CA SER A 52 -21.49 -12.24 -20.46
C SER A 52 -21.08 -11.45 -21.71
N PHE A 53 -20.05 -10.61 -21.58
CA PHE A 53 -19.23 -10.18 -22.70
C PHE A 53 -17.81 -10.72 -22.50
N ARG A 54 -17.44 -11.71 -23.32
CA ARG A 54 -16.14 -12.37 -23.31
C ARG A 54 -15.21 -11.56 -24.22
N LEU A 55 -14.42 -10.66 -23.64
CA LEU A 55 -13.32 -9.99 -24.33
C LEU A 55 -11.99 -10.66 -23.97
N TYR A 56 -11.25 -10.99 -25.03
CA TYR A 56 -10.01 -11.75 -25.05
C TYR A 56 -8.83 -10.78 -25.18
N ASN A 57 -7.82 -10.97 -24.32
CA ASN A 57 -6.44 -10.48 -24.36
C ASN A 57 -6.15 -8.98 -24.57
N SER A 58 -5.78 -8.31 -23.47
CA SER A 58 -4.39 -7.87 -23.22
C SER A 58 -4.39 -7.18 -21.85
N SER A 59 -3.41 -7.50 -21.00
CA SER A 59 -3.31 -7.10 -19.59
C SER A 59 -3.39 -5.59 -19.36
N LEU A 60 -4.59 -5.04 -19.30
CA LEU A 60 -4.89 -3.84 -18.52
C LEU A 60 -4.98 -4.26 -17.06
N THR A 61 -3.82 -4.47 -16.43
CA THR A 61 -3.74 -4.31 -14.99
C THR A 61 -4.03 -2.85 -14.71
N MET A 62 -5.29 -2.54 -14.41
CA MET A 62 -5.68 -1.32 -13.74
C MET A 62 -4.89 -1.33 -12.42
N VAL A 63 -3.71 -0.68 -12.42
CA VAL A 63 -2.87 -0.56 -11.23
C VAL A 63 -3.67 0.28 -10.25
N PHE A 64 -4.36 -0.38 -9.32
CA PHE A 64 -5.00 0.28 -8.20
C PHE A 64 -3.88 1.00 -7.44
N ARG A 65 -3.86 2.32 -7.60
CA ARG A 65 -2.88 3.21 -7.01
C ARG A 65 -3.04 3.15 -5.50
N ARG A 66 -2.07 2.56 -4.81
CA ARG A 66 -2.08 2.42 -3.34
C ARG A 66 -1.15 3.45 -2.71
N SER A 67 -1.69 4.15 -1.73
CA SER A 67 -0.99 5.03 -0.80
C SER A 67 -0.51 4.21 0.41
N VAL A 68 0.81 4.14 0.64
CA VAL A 68 1.38 3.30 1.70
C VAL A 68 2.24 4.12 2.65
N ALA A 69 1.95 4.07 3.95
CA ALA A 69 2.79 4.64 4.99
C ALA A 69 3.68 3.57 5.65
N VAL A 70 4.85 3.97 6.14
CA VAL A 70 5.75 3.08 6.90
C VAL A 70 6.04 3.67 8.27
N VAL A 71 5.66 2.94 9.32
CA VAL A 71 5.85 3.32 10.72
C VAL A 71 6.96 2.45 11.33
N GLY A 72 8.01 3.12 11.82
CA GLY A 72 9.25 2.51 12.26
C GLY A 72 10.22 2.33 11.09
N VAL A 73 11.22 3.21 11.00
CA VAL A 73 12.27 3.16 9.96
C VAL A 73 13.65 2.90 10.53
N GLY A 74 13.72 1.92 11.42
CA GLY A 74 14.97 1.27 11.78
C GLY A 74 15.58 0.47 10.62
N LYS A 75 16.48 -0.48 10.93
CA LYS A 75 17.22 -1.27 9.93
C LYS A 75 16.33 -1.98 8.90
N MET A 76 15.19 -2.54 9.33
CA MET A 76 14.25 -3.21 8.43
C MET A 76 13.33 -2.22 7.73
N GLY A 77 12.61 -1.40 8.51
CA GLY A 77 11.58 -0.51 7.98
C GLY A 77 12.09 0.52 6.97
N SER A 78 13.30 1.06 7.14
CA SER A 78 13.90 1.97 6.15
C SER A 78 14.14 1.29 4.80
N ASN A 79 14.55 0.03 4.80
CA ASN A 79 14.76 -0.74 3.58
C ASN A 79 13.44 -1.19 2.96
N ILE A 80 12.42 -1.49 3.77
CA ILE A 80 11.05 -1.71 3.28
C ILE A 80 10.51 -0.44 2.62
N ALA A 81 10.67 0.73 3.24
CA ALA A 81 10.24 2.01 2.67
C ALA A 81 10.90 2.26 1.31
N ARG A 82 12.22 2.05 1.20
CA ARG A 82 12.95 2.16 -0.08
C ARG A 82 12.44 1.21 -1.16
N CYS A 83 12.19 -0.05 -0.80
CA CYS A 83 11.60 -1.02 -1.70
C CYS A 83 10.23 -0.57 -2.22
N LEU A 84 9.38 -0.02 -1.34
CA LEU A 84 8.07 0.50 -1.72
C LEU A 84 8.18 1.77 -2.59
N ILE A 85 9.17 2.63 -2.33
CA ILE A 85 9.47 3.81 -3.17
C ILE A 85 9.88 3.36 -4.58
N GLU A 86 10.67 2.30 -4.72
CA GLU A 86 11.07 1.78 -6.03
C GLU A 86 9.96 0.98 -6.72
N SER A 87 9.01 0.41 -5.97
CA SER A 87 7.97 -0.49 -6.50
C SER A 87 6.93 0.23 -7.35
N PRO A 88 6.61 -0.27 -8.57
CA PRO A 88 5.58 0.32 -9.43
C PRO A 88 4.15 0.13 -8.90
N ILE A 89 3.96 -0.72 -7.88
CA ILE A 89 2.66 -1.00 -7.27
C ILE A 89 2.21 0.17 -6.37
N CYS A 90 3.17 0.87 -5.75
CA CYS A 90 2.89 2.01 -4.89
C CYS A 90 3.01 3.30 -5.71
N SER A 91 1.90 4.02 -5.86
CA SER A 91 1.88 5.34 -6.48
C SER A 91 2.40 6.42 -5.55
N GLU A 92 2.25 6.22 -4.24
CA GLU A 92 2.64 7.17 -3.21
C GLU A 92 3.09 6.40 -1.96
N VAL A 93 4.27 6.73 -1.46
CA VAL A 93 4.73 6.27 -0.15
C VAL A 93 4.43 7.41 0.82
N CYS A 94 3.20 7.37 1.33
CA CYS A 94 2.44 8.47 1.92
C CYS A 94 2.92 8.92 3.31
N GLY A 95 4.13 8.54 3.71
CA GLY A 95 4.71 9.04 4.95
C GLY A 95 5.53 7.98 5.65
N VAL A 96 6.68 8.43 6.12
CA VAL A 96 7.56 7.67 6.98
C VAL A 96 7.47 8.30 8.37
N TYR A 97 7.31 7.48 9.40
CA TYR A 97 7.35 7.95 10.79
C TYR A 97 8.33 7.14 11.63
N ASP A 98 9.20 7.84 12.35
CA ASP A 98 10.06 7.28 13.39
C ASP A 98 10.44 8.39 14.38
N THR A 99 10.83 8.00 15.58
CA THR A 99 11.48 8.89 16.56
C THR A 99 12.75 9.54 16.02
N ASN A 100 13.45 8.88 15.09
CA ASN A 100 14.64 9.41 14.45
C ASN A 100 14.30 10.24 13.20
N ASN A 101 14.08 11.54 13.42
CA ASN A 101 13.78 12.51 12.37
C ASN A 101 14.83 12.61 11.23
N ALA A 102 16.09 12.23 11.46
CA ALA A 102 17.10 12.29 10.42
C ALA A 102 16.84 11.27 9.31
N ILE A 103 16.49 10.04 9.68
CA ILE A 103 16.17 8.96 8.73
C ILE A 103 14.85 9.25 8.01
N VAL A 104 13.87 9.82 8.72
CA VAL A 104 12.59 10.23 8.13
C VAL A 104 12.83 11.27 7.02
N ARG A 105 13.70 12.26 7.25
CA ARG A 105 14.08 13.27 6.23
C ARG A 105 14.76 12.66 5.02
N GLU A 106 15.71 11.76 5.25
CA GLU A 106 16.41 11.06 4.16
C GLU A 106 15.41 10.30 3.26
N LEU A 107 14.53 9.50 3.86
CA LEU A 107 13.53 8.72 3.12
C LEU A 107 12.48 9.60 2.44
N TYR A 108 12.10 10.72 3.05
CA TYR A 108 11.19 11.68 2.42
C TYR A 108 11.82 12.31 1.17
N GLU A 109 13.09 12.73 1.22
CA GLU A 109 13.77 13.27 0.04
C GLU A 109 13.99 12.19 -1.05
N GLU A 110 14.28 10.94 -0.68
CA GLU A 110 14.30 9.81 -1.62
C GLU A 110 12.93 9.61 -2.30
N ALA A 111 11.85 9.60 -1.53
CA ALA A 111 10.49 9.50 -2.06
C ALA A 111 10.14 10.69 -2.97
N LYS A 112 10.58 11.89 -2.62
CA LYS A 112 10.36 13.11 -3.40
C LYS A 112 11.12 13.07 -4.72
N ALA A 113 12.38 12.62 -4.71
CA ALA A 113 13.16 12.40 -5.92
C ALA A 113 12.50 11.36 -6.85
N ALA A 114 11.84 10.35 -6.28
CA ALA A 114 11.07 9.36 -7.02
C ALA A 114 9.66 9.84 -7.44
N GLY A 115 9.23 11.05 -7.07
CA GLY A 115 7.89 11.57 -7.35
C GLY A 115 6.76 10.87 -6.58
N LYS A 116 7.10 10.24 -5.44
CA LYS A 116 6.18 9.45 -4.59
C LYS A 116 6.05 9.97 -3.16
N ALA A 117 6.71 11.08 -2.83
CA ALA A 117 6.51 11.75 -1.55
C ALA A 117 5.12 12.36 -1.48
N LYS A 118 4.61 12.48 -0.26
CA LYS A 118 3.31 13.06 0.02
C LYS A 118 3.22 14.52 -0.44
N SER A 119 2.11 14.87 -1.09
CA SER A 119 1.91 16.23 -1.65
C SER A 119 1.85 17.33 -0.58
N ASN A 120 1.42 17.00 0.64
CA ASN A 120 1.22 17.95 1.73
C ASN A 120 2.51 18.31 2.50
N GLY A 121 3.65 17.73 2.13
CA GLY A 121 4.96 18.05 2.68
C GLY A 121 5.55 16.98 3.59
N PHE A 122 6.59 17.38 4.32
CA PHE A 122 7.32 16.50 5.23
C PHE A 122 6.45 16.11 6.44
N PRO A 123 6.30 14.82 6.77
CA PRO A 123 5.47 14.39 7.89
C PRO A 123 6.09 14.82 9.24
N THR A 124 5.34 15.55 10.05
CA THR A 124 5.83 16.04 11.37
C THR A 124 5.31 15.25 12.56
N SER A 125 4.28 14.43 12.35
CA SER A 125 3.65 13.58 13.36
C SER A 125 3.24 12.23 12.78
N LEU A 126 2.85 11.28 13.64
CA LEU A 126 2.31 9.99 13.20
C LEU A 126 1.05 10.20 12.35
N LYS A 127 0.16 11.11 12.79
CA LYS A 127 -1.07 11.47 12.07
C LYS A 127 -0.77 11.97 10.66
N ASP A 128 0.21 12.86 10.50
CA ASP A 128 0.59 13.37 9.18
C ASP A 128 1.12 12.26 8.27
N ALA A 129 1.90 11.34 8.85
CA ALA A 129 2.53 10.25 8.13
C ALA A 129 1.56 9.17 7.67
N VAL A 130 0.42 8.99 8.33
CA VAL A 130 -0.57 7.95 7.98
C VAL A 130 -1.87 8.48 7.40
N ALA A 131 -2.07 9.82 7.39
CA ALA A 131 -3.23 10.42 6.76
C ALA A 131 -3.33 10.00 5.28
N GLU A 132 -4.53 9.66 4.81
CA GLU A 132 -4.81 9.21 3.45
C GLU A 132 -4.04 7.93 3.03
N ALA A 133 -3.49 7.16 3.98
CA ALA A 133 -2.86 5.89 3.70
C ALA A 133 -3.90 4.77 3.57
N ASP A 134 -3.88 4.07 2.43
CA ASP A 134 -4.66 2.84 2.24
C ASP A 134 -4.09 1.70 3.09
N CYS A 135 -2.77 1.68 3.23
CA CYS A 135 -2.03 0.66 3.97
C CYS A 135 -0.94 1.29 4.82
N VAL A 136 -0.73 0.75 6.02
CA VAL A 136 0.33 1.15 6.93
C VAL A 136 1.17 -0.06 7.29
N VAL A 137 2.44 -0.06 6.88
CA VAL A 137 3.40 -1.09 7.26
C VAL A 137 4.06 -0.69 8.56
N VAL A 138 3.93 -1.52 9.59
CA VAL A 138 4.52 -1.29 10.92
C VAL A 138 5.71 -2.23 11.12
N SER A 139 6.91 -1.66 11.26
CA SER A 139 8.17 -2.39 11.47
C SER A 139 8.98 -1.78 12.61
N LEU A 140 8.68 -2.21 13.83
CA LEU A 140 9.26 -1.69 15.07
C LEU A 140 10.19 -2.72 15.74
N SER A 141 10.85 -2.33 16.83
CA SER A 141 11.85 -3.16 17.52
C SER A 141 11.26 -4.30 18.35
N GLY A 142 9.97 -4.28 18.67
CA GLY A 142 9.31 -5.33 19.44
C GLY A 142 7.87 -5.01 19.82
N GLU A 143 7.25 -5.96 20.53
CA GLU A 143 5.84 -5.92 20.94
C GLU A 143 5.50 -4.71 21.82
N ASP A 144 6.33 -4.35 22.80
CA ASP A 144 6.05 -3.24 23.71
C ASP A 144 5.99 -1.89 22.96
N VAL A 145 6.90 -1.71 21.99
CA VAL A 145 6.90 -0.51 21.13
C VAL A 145 5.71 -0.54 20.19
N CYS A 146 5.34 -1.70 19.64
CA CYS A 146 4.12 -1.83 18.84
C CYS A 146 2.89 -1.48 19.67
N HIS A 147 2.80 -1.95 20.91
CA HIS A 147 1.67 -1.65 21.78
C HIS A 147 1.59 -0.17 22.10
N SER A 148 2.71 0.47 22.44
CA SER A 148 2.75 1.91 22.70
C SER A 148 2.36 2.75 21.47
N VAL A 149 2.89 2.42 20.29
CA VAL A 149 2.57 3.14 19.04
C VAL A 149 1.13 2.89 18.60
N CYS A 150 0.63 1.67 18.74
CA CYS A 150 -0.71 1.33 18.27
C CYS A 150 -1.81 1.75 19.23
N PHE A 151 -1.54 1.69 20.54
CA PHE A 151 -2.54 1.65 21.60
C PHE A 151 -2.12 2.37 22.89
N GLY A 152 -1.06 3.19 22.85
CA GLY A 152 -0.49 3.82 24.04
C GLY A 152 -1.43 4.79 24.76
N GLY A 153 -2.55 5.17 24.13
CA GLY A 153 -3.52 6.10 24.68
C GLY A 153 -3.16 7.54 24.35
N GLY A 154 -4.13 8.27 23.77
CA GLY A 154 -4.00 9.67 23.36
C GLY A 154 -4.44 9.90 21.92
N GLU A 155 -4.52 11.15 21.47
CA GLU A 155 -4.97 11.52 20.10
C GLU A 155 -3.97 11.19 18.99
N SER A 156 -2.85 10.53 19.33
CA SER A 156 -1.70 10.32 18.45
C SER A 156 -1.27 8.87 18.35
N ASP A 157 -2.03 7.91 18.90
CA ASP A 157 -1.76 6.48 18.69
C ASP A 157 -2.37 6.00 17.36
N LEU A 158 -1.82 4.91 16.82
CA LEU A 158 -2.17 4.47 15.47
C LEU A 158 -3.67 4.16 15.34
N ILE A 159 -4.29 3.54 16.36
CA ILE A 159 -5.72 3.21 16.30
C ILE A 159 -6.61 4.46 16.23
N SER A 160 -6.19 5.59 16.83
CA SER A 160 -7.01 6.82 16.87
C SER A 160 -6.83 7.72 15.64
N VAL A 161 -5.71 7.61 14.92
CA VAL A 161 -5.39 8.50 13.78
C VAL A 161 -5.71 7.89 12.41
N LEU A 162 -5.92 6.58 12.34
CA LEU A 162 -6.22 5.89 11.09
C LEU A 162 -7.68 6.04 10.69
N GLU A 163 -7.91 6.11 9.39
CA GLU A 163 -9.25 6.15 8.82
C GLU A 163 -9.84 4.74 8.75
N PRO A 164 -11.16 4.57 8.97
CA PRO A 164 -11.82 3.30 8.74
C PRO A 164 -11.59 2.81 7.31
N GLY A 165 -11.25 1.53 7.16
CA GLY A 165 -10.88 0.92 5.89
C GLY A 165 -9.37 0.87 5.62
N THR A 166 -8.53 1.61 6.36
CA THR A 166 -7.07 1.45 6.25
C THR A 166 -6.65 0.03 6.66
N CYS A 167 -5.59 -0.50 6.03
CA CYS A 167 -5.01 -1.81 6.35
C CYS A 167 -3.67 -1.69 7.07
N VAL A 168 -3.61 -2.14 8.32
CA VAL A 168 -2.38 -2.25 9.10
C VAL A 168 -1.70 -3.58 8.80
N ILE A 169 -0.47 -3.52 8.28
CA ILE A 169 0.39 -4.67 8.01
C ILE A 169 1.46 -4.70 9.10
N MET A 170 1.30 -5.59 10.08
CA MET A 170 2.23 -5.71 11.20
C MET A 170 3.42 -6.59 10.81
N ALA A 171 4.52 -5.98 10.37
CA ALA A 171 5.75 -6.67 9.99
C ALA A 171 6.68 -6.98 11.17
N THR A 172 6.42 -6.39 12.34
CA THR A 172 7.14 -6.66 13.58
C THR A 172 6.86 -8.07 14.08
N THR A 173 7.88 -8.76 14.58
CA THR A 173 7.68 -10.04 15.28
C THR A 173 7.11 -9.78 16.68
N VAL A 174 5.91 -10.30 16.94
CA VAL A 174 5.15 -10.14 18.18
C VAL A 174 4.65 -11.51 18.68
N LYS A 175 4.08 -11.58 19.89
CA LYS A 175 3.42 -12.80 20.37
C LYS A 175 2.10 -13.01 19.65
N SER A 176 1.73 -14.27 19.46
CA SER A 176 0.46 -14.63 18.80
C SER A 176 -0.79 -14.20 19.58
N SER A 177 -0.71 -14.14 20.92
CA SER A 177 -1.79 -13.59 21.75
C SER A 177 -1.97 -12.09 21.53
N TRP A 178 -0.87 -11.35 21.43
CA TRP A 178 -0.91 -9.92 21.17
C TRP A 178 -1.43 -9.62 19.77
N ALA A 179 -0.98 -10.34 18.74
CA ALA A 179 -1.47 -10.15 17.37
C ALA A 179 -2.97 -10.42 17.23
N ARG A 180 -3.51 -11.40 17.97
CA ARG A 180 -4.96 -11.67 18.05
C ARG A 180 -5.72 -10.49 18.67
N SER A 181 -5.28 -10.05 19.85
CA SER A 181 -5.89 -8.91 20.54
C SER A 181 -5.79 -7.61 19.72
N ALA A 182 -4.66 -7.38 19.04
CA ALA A 182 -4.49 -6.22 18.16
C ALA A 182 -5.47 -6.27 16.98
N SER A 183 -5.64 -7.44 16.35
CA SER A 183 -6.60 -7.67 15.26
C SER A 183 -8.03 -7.32 15.68
N GLU A 184 -8.46 -7.81 16.86
CA GLU A 184 -9.79 -7.51 17.40
C GLU A 184 -10.00 -6.00 17.58
N ARG A 185 -9.04 -5.32 18.24
CA ARG A 185 -9.13 -3.88 18.52
C ARG A 185 -9.13 -3.01 17.26
N PHE A 186 -8.31 -3.33 16.26
CA PHE A 186 -8.33 -2.61 15.00
C PHE A 186 -9.65 -2.82 14.24
N HIS A 187 -10.18 -4.06 14.23
CA HIS A 187 -11.45 -4.34 13.57
C HIS A 187 -12.64 -3.64 14.25
N GLU A 188 -12.62 -3.47 15.58
CA GLU A 188 -13.67 -2.72 16.32
C GLU A 188 -13.87 -1.29 15.81
N VAL A 189 -12.81 -0.66 15.31
CA VAL A 189 -12.85 0.71 14.73
C VAL A 189 -12.86 0.71 13.20
N GLY A 190 -13.07 -0.44 12.56
CA GLY A 190 -13.17 -0.57 11.11
C GLY A 190 -11.83 -0.57 10.38
N ILE A 191 -10.71 -0.78 11.07
CA ILE A 191 -9.37 -0.89 10.48
C ILE A 191 -9.06 -2.36 10.22
N ARG A 192 -8.55 -2.67 9.02
CA ARG A 192 -8.10 -4.01 8.64
C ARG A 192 -6.75 -4.31 9.27
N TYR A 193 -6.53 -5.54 9.74
CA TYR A 193 -5.27 -5.92 10.37
C TYR A 193 -4.74 -7.24 9.81
N VAL A 194 -3.44 -7.24 9.48
CA VAL A 194 -2.69 -8.43 9.06
C VAL A 194 -1.47 -8.62 9.95
N ASP A 195 -1.41 -9.79 10.60
CA ASP A 195 -0.20 -10.28 11.28
C ASP A 195 0.76 -10.78 10.21
N CYS A 196 1.84 -10.04 9.96
CA CYS A 196 2.67 -10.15 8.76
C CYS A 196 4.19 -10.21 9.03
N PRO A 197 4.71 -11.00 9.98
CA PRO A 197 6.13 -11.05 10.28
C PRO A 197 6.99 -11.46 9.06
N VAL A 198 8.19 -10.89 9.00
CA VAL A 198 9.10 -11.06 7.84
C VAL A 198 10.45 -11.69 8.21
N SER A 199 11.10 -12.28 7.20
CA SER A 199 12.45 -12.86 7.27
C SER A 199 13.30 -12.45 6.07
N GLY A 200 14.63 -12.45 6.22
CA GLY A 200 15.58 -12.20 5.11
C GLY A 200 16.54 -11.03 5.34
N GLY A 201 16.32 -10.22 6.38
CA GLY A 201 17.22 -9.12 6.76
C GLY A 201 17.15 -7.89 5.84
N PRO A 202 17.93 -6.84 6.14
CA PRO A 202 17.81 -5.53 5.49
C PRO A 202 18.09 -5.53 3.98
N ILE A 203 19.02 -6.38 3.52
CA ILE A 203 19.40 -6.47 2.10
C ILE A 203 18.24 -7.02 1.26
N ARG A 204 17.58 -8.09 1.75
CA ARG A 204 16.39 -8.66 1.11
C ARG A 204 15.19 -7.73 1.23
N ALA A 205 15.08 -6.97 2.33
CA ALA A 205 14.06 -5.93 2.47
C ALA A 205 14.17 -4.87 1.37
N LYS A 206 15.38 -4.36 1.10
CA LYS A 206 15.58 -3.32 0.07
C LYS A 206 15.24 -3.81 -1.34
N SER A 207 15.55 -5.07 -1.63
CA SER A 207 15.32 -5.67 -2.94
C SER A 207 13.92 -6.26 -3.15
N GLY A 208 13.02 -6.13 -2.17
CA GLY A 208 11.65 -6.69 -2.25
C GLY A 208 11.63 -8.22 -2.22
N LYS A 209 12.65 -8.85 -1.63
CA LYS A 209 12.84 -10.31 -1.61
C LYS A 209 12.63 -10.91 -0.23
N LEU A 210 11.83 -10.30 0.62
CA LEU A 210 11.55 -10.86 1.94
C LEU A 210 10.77 -12.17 1.82
N THR A 211 11.01 -13.06 2.78
CA THR A 211 10.07 -14.13 3.06
C THR A 211 9.04 -13.58 4.02
N VAL A 212 7.79 -13.53 3.59
CA VAL A 212 6.67 -12.96 4.33
C VAL A 212 5.75 -14.07 4.79
N MET A 213 5.43 -14.06 6.09
CA MET A 213 4.40 -14.93 6.66
C MET A 213 3.24 -14.03 7.05
N MET A 214 2.05 -14.25 6.50
CA MET A 214 0.89 -13.40 6.77
C MET A 214 -0.34 -14.20 7.21
N SER A 215 -1.10 -13.66 8.16
CA SER A 215 -2.35 -14.25 8.65
C SER A 215 -3.34 -13.15 9.08
N GLY A 216 -4.63 -13.38 8.83
CA GLY A 216 -5.70 -12.40 9.03
C GLY A 216 -7.02 -12.92 8.46
N CYS A 217 -8.05 -12.08 8.46
CA CYS A 217 -9.29 -12.35 7.72
C CYS A 217 -9.08 -12.11 6.22
N ASP A 218 -9.93 -12.73 5.39
CA ASP A 218 -9.79 -12.71 3.93
C ASP A 218 -9.74 -11.27 3.38
N ASP A 219 -10.65 -10.40 3.81
CA ASP A 219 -10.66 -8.98 3.42
C ASP A 219 -9.36 -8.24 3.76
N SER A 220 -8.75 -8.53 4.92
CA SER A 220 -7.48 -7.92 5.32
C SER A 220 -6.31 -8.48 4.49
N LEU A 221 -6.32 -9.78 4.20
CA LEU A 221 -5.30 -10.42 3.37
C LEU A 221 -5.36 -9.91 1.93
N GLU A 222 -6.55 -9.77 1.35
CA GLU A 222 -6.77 -9.21 0.02
C GLU A 222 -6.32 -7.74 -0.05
N ALA A 223 -6.64 -6.95 0.98
CA ALA A 223 -6.19 -5.56 1.07
C ALA A 223 -4.66 -5.46 1.16
N ALA A 224 -4.00 -6.30 1.96
CA ALA A 224 -2.55 -6.25 2.14
C ALA A 224 -1.75 -6.83 0.96
N MET A 225 -2.31 -7.78 0.22
CA MET A 225 -1.60 -8.59 -0.78
C MET A 225 -0.77 -7.78 -1.80
N PRO A 226 -1.25 -6.66 -2.38
CA PRO A 226 -0.44 -5.88 -3.31
C PRO A 226 0.82 -5.29 -2.68
N VAL A 227 0.73 -4.80 -1.44
CA VAL A 227 1.88 -4.24 -0.70
C VAL A 227 2.83 -5.36 -0.30
N VAL A 228 2.30 -6.49 0.18
CA VAL A 228 3.09 -7.67 0.54
C VAL A 228 3.87 -8.22 -0.68
N LYS A 229 3.25 -8.24 -1.86
CA LYS A 229 3.92 -8.61 -3.13
C LYS A 229 5.00 -7.64 -3.59
N ALA A 230 4.95 -6.37 -3.15
CA ALA A 230 6.02 -5.43 -3.44
C ALA A 230 7.26 -5.70 -2.58
N MET A 231 7.06 -6.09 -1.32
CA MET A 231 8.15 -6.28 -0.34
C MET A 231 8.69 -7.71 -0.25
N GLY A 232 7.93 -8.69 -0.75
CA GLY A 232 8.22 -10.11 -0.57
C GLY A 232 8.29 -10.91 -1.87
N GLU A 233 9.21 -11.87 -1.90
CA GLU A 233 9.36 -12.88 -2.96
C GLU A 233 8.67 -14.19 -2.56
N ASP A 234 8.88 -14.64 -1.32
CA ASP A 234 8.26 -15.86 -0.78
C ASP A 234 7.12 -15.47 0.17
N ILE A 235 5.87 -15.61 -0.28
CA ILE A 235 4.69 -15.21 0.51
C ILE A 235 3.93 -16.45 0.99
N HIS A 236 3.83 -16.61 2.30
CA HIS A 236 3.13 -17.70 2.96
C HIS A 236 1.90 -17.15 3.69
N VAL A 237 0.71 -17.48 3.19
CA VAL A 237 -0.55 -17.21 3.89
C VAL A 237 -0.81 -18.34 4.88
N ILE A 238 -0.79 -18.04 6.17
CA ILE A 238 -0.99 -19.00 7.25
C ILE A 238 -2.46 -18.95 7.69
N THR A 239 -3.13 -20.10 7.61
CA THR A 239 -4.53 -20.25 8.01
C THR A 239 -4.69 -20.27 9.54
N GLY A 240 -5.89 -19.95 10.02
CA GLY A 240 -6.23 -19.92 11.45
C GLY A 240 -6.29 -18.52 12.07
N GLY A 241 -6.32 -17.48 11.22
CA GLY A 241 -6.50 -16.08 11.65
C GLY A 241 -5.23 -15.42 12.19
N SER A 242 -5.37 -14.16 12.59
CA SER A 242 -4.25 -13.35 13.12
C SER A 242 -3.55 -14.07 14.29
N GLY A 243 -2.23 -13.94 14.38
CA GLY A 243 -1.39 -14.59 15.39
C GLY A 243 -0.80 -15.93 14.94
N MET A 244 -1.32 -16.54 13.87
CA MET A 244 -0.77 -17.78 13.33
C MET A 244 0.54 -17.55 12.59
N ALA A 245 0.67 -16.45 11.85
CA ALA A 245 1.93 -16.08 11.21
C ALA A 245 3.02 -15.78 12.26
N SER A 246 2.69 -15.04 13.32
CA SER A 246 3.58 -14.84 14.47
C SER A 246 3.99 -16.15 15.14
N THR A 247 3.07 -17.11 15.27
CA THR A 247 3.39 -18.45 15.82
C THR A 247 4.40 -19.20 14.95
N VAL A 248 4.20 -19.21 13.63
CA VAL A 248 5.13 -19.85 12.68
C VAL A 248 6.49 -19.16 12.73
N LYS A 249 6.51 -17.82 12.72
CA LYS A 249 7.75 -17.04 12.77
C LYS A 249 8.60 -17.33 14.00
N VAL A 250 7.99 -17.39 15.18
CA VAL A 250 8.72 -17.71 16.42
C VAL A 250 9.33 -19.11 16.34
N ARG A 251 8.60 -20.11 15.82
CA ARG A 251 9.13 -21.46 15.61
C ARG A 251 10.31 -21.47 14.63
N THR A 252 10.19 -20.74 13.52
CA THR A 252 11.28 -20.59 12.54
C THR A 252 12.51 -19.97 13.18
N ASN A 253 12.35 -18.89 13.95
CA ASN A 253 13.48 -18.25 14.62
C ASN A 253 14.17 -19.19 15.63
N ILE A 254 13.40 -19.96 16.42
CA ILE A 254 13.96 -20.98 17.34
C ILE A 254 14.75 -22.04 16.56
N SER A 255 14.21 -22.54 15.45
CA SER A 255 14.89 -23.54 14.61
C SER A 255 16.21 -23.01 14.06
N ILE A 256 16.25 -21.74 13.61
CA ILE A 256 17.48 -21.09 13.15
C ILE A 256 18.49 -20.95 14.30
N THR A 257 18.04 -20.53 15.48
CA THR A 257 18.90 -20.43 16.66
C THR A 257 19.51 -21.77 17.02
N MET A 258 18.72 -22.86 17.04
CA MET A 258 19.24 -24.21 17.31
C MET A 258 20.26 -24.66 16.27
N HIS A 259 20.00 -24.40 14.99
CA HIS A 259 20.95 -24.73 13.93
C HIS A 259 22.27 -23.96 14.03
N ASN A 260 22.24 -22.71 14.49
CA ASN A 260 23.45 -21.89 14.61
C ASN A 260 24.29 -22.19 15.85
N ILE A 261 23.74 -22.90 16.83
CA ILE A 261 24.44 -23.27 18.08
C ILE A 261 25.08 -24.66 17.98
N LEU A 262 24.54 -25.55 17.14
CA LEU A 262 25.07 -26.90 16.86
C LEU A 262 26.20 -26.86 15.82
#